data_AF-K1UB31-F1
#
_entry.id   AF-K1UB31-F1
#
_cell.length_a   1.000
_cell.length_b   1.000
_cell.length_c   1.000
_cell.angle_alpha   90.00
_cell.angle_beta   90.00
_cell.angle_gamma   90.00
#
_symmetry.space_group_name_H-M   'P 1'
#
loop_
_entity.id
_entity.type
_entity.pdbx_description
1 polymer ?
#
loop_
_entity_poly.entity_id
_entity_poly.type
_entity_poly.pdbx_seq_one_letter_code
_entity_poly.pdbx_strand_id
1 'polypeptide(L)'
;MEAKLCVMEYKEGSRSHSVQEDAIFKDSCIRVFTADRAVLYETIEKDLEEMGLVRTACWFHARHRFVDAYISDHRVRVIILMMNYLFQIERESKIRKHTAKQRRRFRLKYSASIVGKLMKLLKKIKLDSSYGAMVQRAVNYVLDDEKAFKVFLQDGRVEMHNNAVERMFRHLAMGRRNWMHTGSHLGAENIAFMFSLFESCKLNDI
;
A
#
# COMPACT_ATOMS: atom_id res chain seq x y z
N MET A 1 18.62 -4.21 18.07
CA MET A 1 17.91 -3.60 16.92
C MET A 1 17.05 -4.68 16.30
N GLU A 2 15.84 -4.34 15.88
CA GLU A 2 15.00 -5.27 15.12
C GLU A 2 15.54 -5.34 13.68
N ALA A 3 15.93 -6.53 13.24
CA ALA A 3 16.45 -6.74 11.89
C ALA A 3 15.28 -6.66 10.90
N LYS A 4 15.50 -5.96 9.79
CA LYS A 4 14.49 -5.85 8.72
C LYS A 4 14.77 -6.89 7.64
N LEU A 5 13.73 -7.56 7.18
CA LEU A 5 13.83 -8.59 6.15
C LEU A 5 13.01 -8.17 4.93
N CYS A 6 13.62 -8.29 3.75
CA CYS A 6 12.93 -8.25 2.47
C CYS A 6 12.84 -9.69 1.95
N VAL A 7 11.63 -10.13 1.61
CA VAL A 7 11.38 -11.43 0.98
C VAL A 7 10.63 -11.20 -0.32
N MET A 8 11.19 -11.70 -1.41
CA MET A 8 10.57 -11.76 -2.73
C MET A 8 10.34 -13.23 -3.05
N GLU A 9 9.07 -13.60 -3.22
CA GLU A 9 8.68 -14.96 -3.56
C GLU A 9 8.32 -15.05 -5.04
N TYR A 10 8.79 -16.11 -5.70
CA TYR A 10 8.39 -16.48 -7.05
C TYR A 10 7.85 -17.92 -7.03
N LYS A 11 6.63 -18.12 -7.54
CA LYS A 11 5.97 -19.43 -7.64
C LYS A 11 5.53 -19.70 -9.07
N GLU A 12 6.51 -19.89 -9.95
CA GLU A 12 6.30 -20.26 -11.37
C GLU A 12 5.35 -19.32 -12.15
N GLY A 13 5.24 -18.05 -11.73
CA GLY A 13 4.35 -17.08 -12.35
C GLY A 13 2.87 -17.21 -11.95
N SER A 14 2.54 -18.09 -11.00
CA SER A 14 1.21 -18.18 -10.42
C SER A 14 0.79 -16.84 -9.80
N ARG A 15 -0.47 -16.47 -10.03
CA ARG A 15 -1.13 -15.28 -9.48
C ARG A 15 -2.27 -15.63 -8.53
N SER A 16 -2.35 -16.90 -8.13
CA SER A 16 -3.36 -17.38 -7.17
C SER A 16 -3.15 -16.75 -5.80
N HIS A 17 -4.25 -16.42 -5.09
CA HIS A 17 -4.22 -15.96 -3.70
C HIS A 17 -3.52 -16.95 -2.76
N SER A 18 -3.64 -18.25 -3.06
CA SER A 18 -3.01 -19.33 -2.30
C SER A 18 -1.48 -19.18 -2.21
N VAL A 19 -0.84 -18.57 -3.21
CA VAL A 19 0.60 -18.30 -3.16
C VAL A 19 0.94 -17.34 -2.03
N GLN A 20 0.20 -16.23 -1.89
CA GLN A 20 0.46 -15.28 -0.82
C GLN A 20 0.01 -15.84 0.53
N GLU A 21 -1.11 -16.56 0.59
CA GLU A 21 -1.59 -17.18 1.82
C GLU A 21 -0.59 -18.17 2.39
N ASP A 22 -0.23 -19.19 1.62
CA ASP A 22 0.63 -20.27 2.09
C ASP A 22 2.08 -19.80 2.28
N ALA A 23 2.61 -18.96 1.39
CA ALA A 23 4.02 -18.56 1.46
C ALA A 23 4.29 -17.39 2.42
N ILE A 24 3.33 -16.50 2.66
CA ILE A 24 3.55 -15.26 3.42
C ILE A 24 2.79 -15.24 4.74
N PHE A 25 1.52 -15.66 4.76
CA PHE A 25 0.63 -15.34 5.88
C PHE A 25 0.39 -16.49 6.84
N LYS A 26 0.01 -17.67 6.35
CA LYS A 26 -0.57 -18.79 7.11
C LYS A 26 0.27 -19.23 8.32
N ASP A 27 1.57 -19.37 8.13
CA ASP A 27 2.50 -19.80 9.19
C ASP A 27 3.29 -18.62 9.81
N SER A 28 2.86 -17.39 9.55
CA SER A 28 3.55 -16.18 9.99
C SER A 28 2.90 -15.54 11.22
N CYS A 29 3.66 -14.66 11.88
CA CYS A 29 3.14 -13.74 12.90
C CYS A 29 2.60 -12.42 12.31
N ILE A 30 2.48 -12.31 10.99
CA ILE A 30 1.96 -11.12 10.33
C ILE A 30 0.46 -11.02 10.62
N ARG A 31 0.04 -9.89 11.15
CA ARG A 31 -1.37 -9.58 11.46
C ARG A 31 -1.86 -8.35 10.74
N VAL A 32 -0.96 -7.47 10.30
CA VAL A 32 -1.31 -6.29 9.52
C VAL A 32 -0.31 -6.10 8.40
N PHE A 33 -0.81 -5.83 7.19
CA PHE A 33 0.04 -5.55 6.03
C PHE A 33 -0.50 -4.36 5.21
N THR A 34 0.39 -3.73 4.44
CA THR A 34 0.05 -2.60 3.55
C THR A 34 0.22 -3.01 2.11
N ALA A 35 -0.84 -2.89 1.32
CA ALA A 35 -0.82 -3.20 -0.10
C ALA A 35 -1.68 -2.22 -0.90
N ASP A 36 -1.50 -2.22 -2.22
CA ASP A 36 -2.49 -1.62 -3.11
C ASP A 36 -3.79 -2.43 -3.10
N ARG A 37 -4.82 -1.90 -3.75
CA ARG A 37 -6.07 -2.65 -3.94
C ARG A 37 -5.91 -3.63 -5.09
N ALA A 38 -5.79 -4.91 -4.74
CA ALA A 38 -5.94 -6.05 -5.64
C ALA A 38 -7.10 -6.93 -5.15
N VAL A 39 -7.87 -7.49 -6.08
CA VAL A 39 -9.07 -8.29 -5.79
C VAL A 39 -8.74 -9.50 -4.91
N LEU A 40 -7.55 -10.09 -5.11
CA LEU A 40 -7.09 -11.25 -4.34
C LEU A 40 -7.02 -11.00 -2.83
N TYR A 41 -6.76 -9.77 -2.40
CA TYR A 41 -6.62 -9.49 -0.96
C TYR A 41 -7.93 -9.65 -0.20
N GLU A 42 -9.08 -9.40 -0.85
CA GLU A 42 -10.38 -9.65 -0.23
C GLU A 42 -10.63 -11.14 0.02
N THR A 43 -10.07 -12.01 -0.83
CA THR A 43 -10.08 -13.47 -0.62
C THR A 43 -9.15 -13.84 0.53
N ILE A 44 -7.90 -13.37 0.52
CA ILE A 44 -6.91 -13.63 1.58
C ILE A 44 -7.43 -13.19 2.96
N GLU A 45 -8.03 -12.01 3.06
CA GLU A 45 -8.57 -11.48 4.32
C GLU A 45 -9.72 -12.34 4.86
N LYS A 46 -10.50 -12.99 3.98
CA LYS A 46 -11.59 -13.91 4.38
C LYS A 46 -11.04 -15.28 4.76
N ASP A 47 -10.16 -15.84 3.94
CA ASP A 47 -9.61 -17.19 4.14
C ASP A 47 -8.78 -17.26 5.42
N LEU A 48 -8.17 -16.13 5.83
CA LEU A 48 -7.36 -16.01 7.05
C LEU A 48 -8.01 -15.15 8.15
N GLU A 49 -9.34 -15.05 8.17
CA GLU A 49 -10.07 -14.23 9.17
C GLU A 49 -9.76 -14.66 10.61
N GLU A 50 -9.64 -15.97 10.88
CA GLU A 50 -9.31 -16.51 12.21
C GLU A 50 -7.93 -16.07 12.72
N MET A 51 -7.00 -15.74 11.81
CA MET A 51 -5.69 -15.21 12.18
C MET A 51 -5.76 -13.75 12.62
N GLY A 52 -6.89 -13.07 12.40
CA GLY A 52 -7.02 -11.63 12.62
C GLY A 52 -6.14 -10.82 11.66
N LEU A 53 -5.96 -11.30 10.43
CA LEU A 53 -5.21 -10.60 9.40
C LEU A 53 -6.00 -9.37 8.91
N VAL A 54 -5.37 -8.21 8.94
CA VAL A 54 -5.99 -6.94 8.52
C VAL A 54 -5.13 -6.26 7.46
N ARG A 55 -5.73 -5.85 6.35
CA ARG A 55 -5.03 -5.03 5.36
C ARG A 55 -5.24 -3.54 5.61
N THR A 56 -4.20 -2.75 5.33
CA THR A 56 -4.35 -1.32 5.06
C THR A 56 -4.09 -1.02 3.59
N ALA A 57 -4.94 -0.16 3.02
CA ALA A 57 -4.79 0.27 1.64
C ALA A 57 -3.72 1.35 1.50
N CYS A 58 -2.94 1.27 0.42
CA CYS A 58 -1.89 2.22 0.13
C CYS A 58 -2.45 3.57 -0.37
N TRP A 59 -2.29 4.61 0.46
CA TRP A 59 -2.70 5.97 0.12
C TRP A 59 -1.93 6.57 -1.06
N PHE A 60 -0.71 6.07 -1.36
CA PHE A 60 0.08 6.56 -2.49
C PHE A 60 -0.58 6.19 -3.83
N HIS A 61 -1.11 4.97 -3.95
CA HIS A 61 -1.87 4.53 -5.12
C HIS A 61 -3.18 5.31 -5.29
N ALA A 62 -3.89 5.57 -4.20
CA ALA A 62 -5.09 6.42 -4.23
C ALA A 62 -4.75 7.83 -4.75
N ARG A 63 -3.70 8.46 -4.20
CA ARG A 63 -3.24 9.78 -4.64
C ARG A 63 -2.86 9.79 -6.12
N HIS A 64 -2.14 8.77 -6.59
CA HIS A 64 -1.75 8.69 -8.01
C HIS A 64 -2.97 8.72 -8.93
N ARG A 65 -4.02 7.95 -8.62
CA ARG A 65 -5.27 7.97 -9.41
C ARG A 65 -5.94 9.34 -9.43
N PHE A 66 -5.90 10.09 -8.32
CA PHE A 66 -6.42 11.47 -8.32
C PHE A 66 -5.53 12.43 -9.11
N VAL A 67 -4.22 12.23 -9.13
CA VAL A 67 -3.31 13.00 -9.99
C VAL A 67 -3.62 12.73 -11.47
N ASP A 68 -3.86 11.48 -11.85
CA ASP A 68 -4.26 11.15 -13.22
C ASP A 68 -5.62 11.76 -13.57
N ALA A 69 -6.60 11.68 -12.64
CA ALA A 69 -7.91 12.29 -12.82
C ALA A 69 -7.86 13.82 -12.91
N TYR A 70 -6.91 14.46 -12.23
CA TYR A 70 -6.71 15.92 -12.26
C TYR A 70 -6.33 16.45 -13.65
N ILE A 71 -5.71 15.62 -14.49
CA ILE A 71 -5.41 15.97 -15.89
C ILE A 71 -6.71 16.23 -16.66
N SER A 72 -7.79 15.51 -16.32
CA SER A 72 -9.10 15.66 -16.98
C SER A 72 -10.04 16.62 -16.25
N ASP A 73 -9.91 16.77 -14.93
CA ASP A 73 -10.83 17.59 -14.13
C ASP A 73 -10.12 18.23 -12.93
N HIS A 74 -9.86 19.53 -13.00
CA HIS A 74 -9.13 20.24 -11.96
C HIS A 74 -9.89 20.37 -10.63
N ARG A 75 -11.21 20.10 -10.59
CA ARG A 75 -12.00 20.16 -9.34
C ARG A 75 -11.47 19.18 -8.28
N VAL A 76 -10.81 18.09 -8.67
CA VAL A 76 -10.24 17.11 -7.73
C VAL A 76 -8.96 17.59 -7.03
N ARG A 77 -8.43 18.78 -7.36
CA ARG A 77 -7.21 19.34 -6.73
C ARG A 77 -7.28 19.33 -5.21
N VAL A 78 -8.43 19.67 -4.65
CA VAL A 78 -8.65 19.72 -3.20
C VAL A 78 -8.39 18.36 -2.53
N ILE A 79 -8.75 17.25 -3.20
CA ILE A 79 -8.54 15.89 -2.71
C ILE A 79 -7.04 15.59 -2.65
N ILE A 80 -6.29 15.94 -3.70
CA ILE A 80 -4.84 15.76 -3.76
C ILE A 80 -4.15 16.53 -2.64
N LEU A 81 -4.56 17.78 -2.39
CA LEU A 81 -4.00 18.60 -1.31
C LEU A 81 -4.28 18.02 0.07
N MET A 82 -5.50 17.52 0.31
CA MET A 82 -5.83 16.83 1.57
C MET A 82 -5.00 15.56 1.75
N MET A 83 -4.80 14.76 0.70
CA MET A 83 -3.92 13.57 0.74
C MET A 83 -2.45 13.96 0.99
N ASN A 84 -1.94 15.01 0.34
CA ASN A 84 -0.59 15.54 0.60
C ASN A 84 -0.41 15.92 2.07
N TYR A 85 -1.42 16.52 2.68
CA TYR A 85 -1.36 16.87 4.09
C TYR A 85 -1.31 15.63 4.99
N LEU A 86 -2.00 14.54 4.66
CA LEU A 86 -1.83 13.25 5.36
C LEU A 86 -0.38 12.75 5.28
N PHE A 87 0.25 12.80 4.11
CA PHE A 87 1.66 12.42 3.97
C PHE A 87 2.59 13.35 4.76
N GLN A 88 2.27 14.64 4.87
CA GLN A 88 3.03 15.57 5.70
C GLN A 88 2.91 15.21 7.18
N ILE A 89 1.71 14.88 7.68
CA ILE A 89 1.53 14.42 9.08
C ILE A 89 2.39 13.18 9.36
N GLU A 90 2.42 12.21 8.44
CA GLU A 90 3.26 11.02 8.59
C GLU A 90 4.76 11.36 8.63
N ARG A 91 5.20 12.29 7.77
CA ARG A 91 6.58 12.80 7.77
C ARG A 91 6.94 13.47 9.09
N GLU A 92 6.08 14.34 9.60
CA GLU A 92 6.26 15.00 10.90
C GLU A 92 6.37 13.99 12.04
N SER A 93 5.52 12.97 12.04
CA SER A 93 5.59 11.90 13.05
C SER A 93 6.93 11.16 13.01
N LYS A 94 7.49 10.94 11.82
CA LYS A 94 8.81 10.31 11.63
C LYS A 94 9.95 11.20 12.10
N ILE A 95 9.94 12.50 11.76
CA ILE A 95 10.95 13.48 12.21
C ILE A 95 10.99 13.57 13.73
N ARG A 96 9.81 13.55 14.37
CA ARG A 96 9.67 13.56 15.84
C ARG A 96 10.02 12.23 16.51
N LYS A 97 10.38 11.20 15.73
CA LYS A 97 10.71 9.85 16.21
C LYS A 97 9.64 9.28 17.14
N HIS A 98 8.37 9.50 16.80
CA HIS A 98 7.26 8.95 17.58
C HIS A 98 7.32 7.43 17.64
N THR A 99 7.17 6.87 18.84
CA THR A 99 6.83 5.46 19.06
C THR A 99 5.48 5.12 18.39
N ALA A 100 5.18 3.84 18.18
CA ALA A 100 3.89 3.42 17.62
C ALA A 100 2.68 4.02 18.37
N LYS A 101 2.72 4.04 19.71
CA LYS A 101 1.66 4.64 20.55
C LYS A 101 1.52 6.14 20.31
N GLN A 102 2.64 6.87 20.20
CA GLN A 102 2.64 8.30 19.91
C GLN A 102 2.16 8.60 18.48
N ARG A 103 2.63 7.83 17.48
CA ARG A 103 2.21 7.95 16.08
C ARG A 103 0.71 7.74 15.93
N ARG A 104 0.14 6.72 16.60
CA ARG A 104 -1.32 6.52 16.66
C ARG A 104 -2.05 7.72 17.23
N ARG A 105 -1.64 8.24 18.40
CA ARG A 105 -2.25 9.45 19.00
C ARG A 105 -2.15 10.66 18.07
N PHE A 106 -1.01 10.83 17.41
CA PHE A 106 -0.78 11.91 16.45
C PHE A 106 -1.73 11.81 15.25
N ARG A 107 -1.88 10.60 14.67
CA ARG A 107 -2.85 10.31 13.61
C ARG A 107 -4.30 10.59 14.02
N LEU A 108 -4.70 10.16 15.22
CA LEU A 108 -6.04 10.44 15.72
C LEU A 108 -6.29 11.93 15.90
N LYS A 109 -5.29 12.69 16.36
CA LYS A 109 -5.39 14.15 16.53
C LYS A 109 -5.45 14.91 15.21
N TYR A 110 -4.60 14.56 14.23
CA TYR A 110 -4.40 15.38 13.03
C TYR A 110 -4.92 14.74 11.73
N SER A 111 -4.82 13.42 11.56
CA SER A 111 -5.21 12.72 10.33
C SER A 111 -6.70 12.34 10.31
N ALA A 112 -7.26 11.91 11.45
CA ALA A 112 -8.61 11.32 11.48
C ALA A 112 -9.71 12.24 10.94
N SER A 113 -9.67 13.54 11.31
CA SER A 113 -10.63 14.53 10.79
C SER A 113 -10.52 14.72 9.27
N ILE A 114 -9.29 14.68 8.74
CA ILE A 114 -9.02 14.85 7.31
C ILE A 114 -9.51 13.64 6.53
N VAL A 115 -9.23 12.43 7.02
CA VAL A 115 -9.77 11.19 6.44
C VAL A 115 -11.30 11.21 6.46
N GLY A 116 -11.92 11.62 7.57
CA GLY A 116 -13.38 11.76 7.64
C GLY A 116 -13.95 12.75 6.64
N LYS A 117 -13.32 13.93 6.48
CA LYS A 117 -13.71 14.93 5.48
C LYS A 117 -13.52 14.42 4.05
N LEU A 118 -12.41 13.73 3.78
CA LEU A 118 -12.15 13.09 2.49
C LEU A 118 -13.26 12.08 2.15
N MET A 119 -13.58 11.15 3.04
CA MET A 119 -14.62 10.14 2.77
C MET A 119 -15.99 10.76 2.51
N LYS A 120 -16.35 11.82 3.25
CA LYS A 120 -17.60 12.57 2.99
C LYS A 120 -17.59 13.24 1.62
N LEU A 121 -16.49 13.89 1.24
CA LEU A 121 -16.34 14.54 -0.06
C LEU A 121 -16.41 13.52 -1.20
N LEU A 122 -15.70 12.40 -1.08
CA LEU A 122 -15.70 11.34 -2.08
C LEU A 122 -17.10 10.75 -2.28
N LYS A 123 -17.87 10.54 -1.21
CA LYS A 123 -19.27 10.07 -1.30
C LYS A 123 -20.17 11.05 -2.04
N LYS A 124 -19.97 12.36 -1.88
CA LYS A 124 -20.69 13.38 -2.65
C LYS A 124 -20.34 13.31 -4.13
N ILE A 125 -19.05 13.22 -4.46
CA ILE A 125 -18.57 13.14 -5.85
C ILE A 125 -19.07 11.85 -6.53
N LYS A 126 -19.14 10.73 -5.80
CA LYS A 126 -19.68 9.47 -6.33
C LYS A 126 -21.12 9.59 -6.82
N LEU A 127 -21.92 10.47 -6.20
CA LEU A 127 -23.33 10.69 -6.57
C LEU A 127 -23.51 11.79 -7.62
N ASP A 128 -22.47 12.56 -7.90
CA ASP A 128 -22.51 13.69 -8.83
C ASP A 128 -22.12 13.24 -10.24
N SER A 129 -23.12 13.12 -11.11
CA SER A 129 -22.97 12.68 -12.50
C SER A 129 -22.22 13.69 -13.38
N SER A 130 -21.96 14.91 -12.90
CA SER A 130 -21.14 15.90 -13.63
C SER A 130 -19.64 15.56 -13.64
N TYR A 131 -19.20 14.60 -12.83
CA TYR A 131 -17.82 14.13 -12.83
C TYR A 131 -17.63 13.00 -13.84
N GLY A 132 -16.60 13.15 -14.69
CA GLY A 132 -16.26 12.16 -15.71
C GLY A 132 -15.70 10.84 -15.14
N ALA A 133 -15.58 9.85 -16.03
CA ALA A 133 -15.19 8.48 -15.67
C ALA A 133 -13.84 8.37 -14.94
N MET A 134 -12.85 9.21 -15.27
CA MET A 134 -11.54 9.22 -14.58
C MET A 134 -11.68 9.56 -13.09
N VAL A 135 -12.47 10.59 -12.77
CA VAL A 135 -12.73 10.99 -11.39
C VAL A 135 -13.53 9.90 -10.67
N GLN A 136 -14.58 9.38 -11.30
CA GLN A 136 -15.40 8.31 -10.73
C GLN A 136 -14.59 7.04 -10.43
N ARG A 137 -13.64 6.67 -11.29
CA ARG A 137 -12.69 5.57 -11.04
C ARG A 137 -11.80 5.82 -9.82
N ALA A 138 -11.25 7.03 -9.68
CA ALA A 138 -10.41 7.39 -8.53
C ALA A 138 -11.20 7.40 -7.22
N VAL A 139 -12.44 7.90 -7.26
CA VAL A 139 -13.38 7.92 -6.12
C VAL A 139 -13.75 6.51 -5.69
N ASN A 140 -14.18 5.66 -6.64
CA ASN A 140 -14.54 4.26 -6.34
C ASN A 140 -13.34 3.46 -5.82
N TYR A 141 -12.13 3.72 -6.33
CA TYR A 141 -10.92 3.07 -5.81
C TYR A 141 -10.77 3.21 -4.29
N VAL A 142 -11.10 4.40 -3.74
CA VAL A 142 -11.03 4.65 -2.29
C VAL A 142 -12.28 4.17 -1.57
N LEU A 143 -13.47 4.44 -2.12
CA LEU A 143 -14.73 4.17 -1.42
C LEU A 143 -15.08 2.70 -1.33
N ASP A 144 -14.74 1.91 -2.35
CA ASP A 144 -14.99 0.46 -2.33
C ASP A 144 -14.14 -0.24 -1.26
N ASP A 145 -13.05 0.39 -0.80
CA ASP A 145 -12.11 -0.14 0.18
C ASP A 145 -11.94 0.81 1.40
N GLU A 146 -13.01 1.55 1.73
CA GLU A 146 -12.98 2.62 2.74
C GLU A 146 -12.47 2.14 4.11
N LYS A 147 -12.76 0.88 4.46
CA LYS A 147 -12.29 0.27 5.71
C LYS A 147 -10.77 0.17 5.74
N ALA A 148 -10.14 -0.39 4.70
CA ALA A 148 -8.68 -0.56 4.65
C ALA A 148 -7.93 0.78 4.61
N PHE A 149 -8.51 1.83 4.00
CA PHE A 149 -7.94 3.18 4.02
C PHE A 149 -7.96 3.83 5.41
N LYS A 150 -8.75 3.32 6.36
CA LYS A 150 -8.81 3.83 7.75
C LYS A 150 -7.95 3.03 8.73
N VAL A 151 -7.49 1.83 8.38
CA VAL A 151 -6.73 0.94 9.27
C VAL A 151 -5.46 1.60 9.81
N PHE A 152 -4.71 2.34 8.99
CA PHE A 152 -3.50 3.05 9.46
C PHE A 152 -3.75 4.01 10.63
N LEU A 153 -4.98 4.54 10.80
CA LEU A 153 -5.32 5.40 11.94
C LEU A 153 -5.32 4.63 13.28
N GLN A 154 -5.53 3.32 13.23
CA GLN A 154 -5.74 2.48 14.42
C GLN A 154 -4.45 1.91 15.00
N ASP A 155 -3.41 1.74 14.20
CA ASP A 155 -2.13 1.19 14.66
C ASP A 155 -0.95 2.02 14.11
N GLY A 156 -0.15 2.58 15.02
CA GLY A 156 1.01 3.39 14.65
C GLY A 156 2.21 2.61 14.10
N ARG A 157 2.20 1.28 14.18
CA ARG A 157 3.20 0.40 13.54
C ARG A 157 2.99 0.30 12.03
N VAL A 158 1.74 0.49 11.59
CA VAL A 158 1.32 0.28 10.21
C VAL A 158 1.67 1.50 9.38
N GLU A 159 2.28 1.27 8.21
CA GLU A 159 2.57 2.32 7.25
C GLU A 159 1.33 2.73 6.45
N MET A 160 1.25 4.01 6.08
CA MET A 160 0.14 4.52 5.26
C MET A 160 0.30 4.19 3.76
N HIS A 161 1.49 3.72 3.36
CA HIS A 161 1.84 3.41 1.98
C HIS A 161 2.89 2.30 1.89
N ASN A 162 2.91 1.57 0.78
CA ASN A 162 3.86 0.49 0.51
C ASN A 162 5.15 0.95 -0.21
N ASN A 163 5.46 2.25 -0.27
CA ASN A 163 6.60 2.79 -1.03
C ASN A 163 7.97 2.15 -0.74
N ALA A 164 8.17 1.55 0.44
CA ALA A 164 9.40 0.80 0.71
C ALA A 164 9.51 -0.43 -0.20
N VAL A 165 8.42 -1.20 -0.32
CA VAL A 165 8.32 -2.35 -1.22
C VAL A 165 8.46 -1.92 -2.67
N GLU A 166 7.74 -0.87 -3.10
CA GLU A 166 7.85 -0.35 -4.48
C GLU A 166 9.29 0.03 -4.87
N ARG A 167 10.06 0.59 -3.93
CA ARG A 167 11.47 0.91 -4.17
C ARG A 167 12.33 -0.34 -4.35
N MET A 168 12.12 -1.37 -3.54
CA MET A 168 12.83 -2.66 -3.63
C MET A 168 12.55 -3.35 -4.97
N PHE A 169 11.29 -3.32 -5.43
CA PHE A 169 10.89 -3.90 -6.71
C PHE A 169 11.34 -3.10 -7.94
N ARG A 170 11.82 -1.86 -7.77
CA ARG A 170 12.22 -0.99 -8.89
C ARG A 170 13.32 -1.60 -9.74
N HIS A 171 14.29 -2.28 -9.12
CA HIS A 171 15.39 -2.93 -9.82
C HIS A 171 14.88 -4.04 -10.76
N LEU A 172 13.91 -4.84 -10.29
CA LEU A 172 13.25 -5.85 -11.12
C LEU A 172 12.45 -5.21 -12.26
N ALA A 173 11.73 -4.12 -11.99
CA ALA A 173 10.94 -3.41 -12.98
C ALA A 173 11.80 -2.77 -14.10
N MET A 174 13.01 -2.32 -13.77
CA MET A 174 13.99 -1.85 -14.77
C MET A 174 14.66 -3.03 -15.49
N GLY A 175 15.10 -4.03 -14.74
CA GLY A 175 15.78 -5.22 -15.26
C GLY A 175 14.95 -5.96 -16.30
N ARG A 176 13.65 -6.16 -16.05
CA ARG A 176 12.75 -6.86 -17.00
C ARG A 176 12.64 -6.21 -18.39
N ARG A 177 12.96 -4.91 -18.53
CA ARG A 177 13.01 -4.23 -19.84
C ARG A 177 14.34 -4.50 -20.57
N ASN A 178 15.38 -4.86 -19.84
CA ASN A 178 16.73 -5.12 -20.36
C ASN A 178 17.02 -6.62 -20.52
N TRP A 179 16.27 -7.48 -19.82
CA TRP A 179 16.45 -8.94 -19.76
C TRP A 179 15.47 -9.71 -20.64
N MET A 180 15.09 -9.15 -21.80
CA MET A 180 13.99 -9.68 -22.62
C MET A 180 14.24 -11.08 -23.21
N HIS A 181 15.49 -11.55 -23.24
CA HIS A 181 15.88 -12.85 -23.80
C HIS A 181 16.42 -13.84 -22.75
N THR A 182 16.34 -13.47 -21.46
CA THR A 182 16.77 -14.31 -20.34
C THR A 182 15.55 -14.61 -19.47
N GLY A 183 15.00 -15.81 -19.61
CA GLY A 183 13.79 -16.21 -18.89
C GLY A 183 13.75 -17.70 -18.64
N SER A 184 13.81 -18.09 -17.36
CA SER A 184 13.47 -19.44 -16.88
C SER A 184 12.90 -19.32 -15.47
N HIS A 185 12.08 -20.29 -15.05
CA HIS A 185 11.54 -20.32 -13.69
C HIS A 185 12.66 -20.31 -12.65
N LEU A 186 13.69 -21.14 -12.84
CA LEU A 186 14.89 -21.17 -12.00
C LEU A 186 15.61 -19.81 -11.96
N GLY A 187 15.69 -19.11 -13.09
CA GLY A 187 16.27 -17.77 -13.15
C GLY A 187 15.46 -16.75 -12.33
N ALA A 188 14.13 -16.83 -12.38
CA ALA A 188 13.26 -15.97 -11.60
C ALA A 188 13.34 -16.24 -10.09
N GLU A 189 13.44 -17.51 -9.68
CA GLU A 189 13.68 -17.90 -8.28
C GLU A 189 15.02 -17.38 -7.76
N ASN A 190 16.08 -17.56 -8.54
CA ASN A 190 17.42 -17.06 -8.21
C ASN A 190 17.44 -15.53 -8.08
N ILE A 191 16.78 -14.81 -8.99
CA ILE A 191 16.62 -13.35 -8.90
C ILE A 191 15.87 -12.98 -7.63
N ALA A 192 14.75 -13.65 -7.32
CA ALA A 192 13.96 -13.37 -6.13
C ALA A 192 14.79 -13.58 -4.84
N PHE A 193 15.55 -14.66 -4.74
CA PHE A 193 16.49 -14.92 -3.64
C PHE A 193 17.57 -13.83 -3.52
N MET A 194 18.28 -13.53 -4.62
CA MET A 194 19.37 -12.55 -4.61
C MET A 194 18.89 -11.15 -4.19
N PHE A 195 17.77 -10.68 -4.75
CA PHE A 195 17.24 -9.38 -4.38
C PHE A 195 16.66 -9.35 -2.96
N SER A 196 16.10 -10.46 -2.47
CA SER A 196 15.72 -10.58 -1.05
C SER A 196 16.92 -10.37 -0.14
N LEU A 197 18.05 -11.02 -0.43
CA LEU A 197 19.30 -10.85 0.31
C LEU A 197 19.82 -9.40 0.22
N PHE A 198 19.96 -8.87 -0.99
CA PHE A 198 20.50 -7.52 -1.18
C PHE A 198 19.65 -6.43 -0.55
N GLU A 199 18.33 -6.48 -0.71
CA GLU A 199 17.44 -5.49 -0.09
C GLU A 199 17.41 -5.64 1.44
N SER A 200 17.56 -6.87 1.95
CA SER A 200 17.72 -7.09 3.39
C SER A 200 19.03 -6.48 3.94
N CYS A 201 20.17 -6.68 3.28
CA CYS A 201 21.43 -6.03 3.67
C CYS A 201 21.29 -4.50 3.70
N LYS A 202 20.77 -3.91 2.62
CA LYS A 202 20.52 -2.46 2.54
C LYS A 202 19.60 -1.94 3.64
N LEU A 203 18.57 -2.69 4.01
CA LEU A 203 17.62 -2.29 5.07
C LEU A 203 18.24 -2.23 6.47
N ASN A 204 19.37 -2.92 6.65
CA ASN A 204 20.13 -3.04 7.90
C ASN A 204 21.51 -2.38 7.84
N ASP A 205 21.77 -1.55 6.83
CA ASP A 205 23.02 -0.79 6.66
C ASP A 205 24.29 -1.69 6.60
N ILE A 206 24.18 -2.85 5.93
CA ILE A 206 25.28 -3.79 5.62
C ILE A 206 25.79 -3.56 4.19
#